data_AF-A0A7S1XF43-F1
#
_entry.id   AF-A0A7S1XF43-F1
#
_cell.length_a   1.000
_cell.length_b   1.000
_cell.length_c   1.000
_cell.angle_alpha   90.00
_cell.angle_beta   90.00
_cell.angle_gamma   90.00
#
_symmetry.space_group_name_H-M   'P 1'
#
loop_
_entity.id
_entity.type
_entity.pdbx_description
1 polymer ?
#
loop_
_entity_poly.entity_id
_entity_poly.type
_entity_poly.pdbx_seq_one_letter_code
_entity_poly.pdbx_strand_id
1 'polypeptide(L)'
;RDFHLFLMSQLNPKNQSAREEEIAGAESDDDEVNCDDDVLLGFVDRPGRSLDRFSFPSKVGGRPAWLDPVHLPVVDSDLTCGSCEHRMSFLLQIYAPLDHHPDAFHRSILLFICRRASCSRASRAFRALRVQLARANEFYPENFDALSKGKSRVDDFA
;
A
#
# COMPACT_ATOMS: atom_id res chain seq x y z
N ARG A 1 -19.32 10.12 -11.05
CA ARG A 1 -19.13 10.82 -9.75
C ARG A 1 -17.90 10.20 -9.15
N ASP A 2 -16.79 10.81 -9.52
CA ASP A 2 -15.48 10.20 -9.54
C ASP A 2 -14.88 10.36 -8.16
N PHE A 3 -14.42 9.26 -7.57
CA PHE A 3 -13.61 9.35 -6.37
C PHE A 3 -12.33 10.06 -6.79
N HIS A 4 -12.17 11.30 -6.32
CA HIS A 4 -10.93 12.04 -6.43
C HIS A 4 -9.79 11.14 -5.99
N LEU A 5 -8.81 11.04 -6.89
CA LEU A 5 -7.66 10.20 -6.73
C LEU A 5 -6.71 10.89 -5.77
N PHE A 6 -6.40 10.24 -4.66
CA PHE A 6 -5.47 10.78 -3.68
C PHE A 6 -4.36 9.78 -3.38
N LEU A 7 -3.12 10.24 -3.34
CA LEU A 7 -1.95 9.46 -2.92
C LEU A 7 -1.92 9.39 -1.39
N MET A 8 -1.40 8.29 -0.83
CA MET A 8 -1.02 8.23 0.58
C MET A 8 0.50 8.22 0.69
N SER A 9 1.09 9.36 1.07
CA SER A 9 2.50 9.46 1.42
C SER A 9 2.72 8.86 2.82
N GLN A 10 3.71 7.97 2.96
CA GLN A 10 4.08 7.37 4.24
C GLN A 10 5.20 8.20 4.88
N LEU A 11 4.96 8.71 6.08
CA LEU A 11 6.00 9.36 6.88
C LEU A 11 6.67 8.33 7.79
N ASN A 12 8.00 8.22 7.72
CA ASN A 12 8.79 7.50 8.72
C ASN A 12 9.18 8.51 9.84
N PRO A 13 8.76 8.30 11.10
CA PRO A 13 9.07 9.21 12.20
C PRO A 13 10.58 9.35 12.48
N LYS A 14 11.41 8.37 12.06
CA LYS A 14 12.88 8.44 12.22
C LYS A 14 13.57 9.48 11.34
N ASN A 15 12.85 10.13 10.42
CA ASN A 15 13.40 11.18 9.55
C ASN A 15 13.17 12.61 10.09
N GLN A 16 12.83 12.79 11.37
CA GLN A 16 12.62 14.11 11.98
C GLN A 16 13.71 14.52 12.98
N SER A 17 14.70 13.69 13.32
CA SER A 17 15.77 14.06 14.25
C SER A 17 17.13 13.52 13.82
N ALA A 18 17.77 14.19 12.86
CA ALA A 18 19.21 14.09 12.66
C ALA A 18 19.85 15.47 12.86
N ARG A 19 19.65 16.02 14.06
CA ARG A 19 20.54 17.01 14.68
C ARG A 19 20.48 16.80 16.19
N GLU A 20 21.67 16.72 16.78
CA GLU A 20 22.00 16.63 18.22
C GLU A 20 21.86 15.21 18.80
N GLU A 21 22.84 14.58 19.47
CA GLU A 21 24.23 14.88 19.86
C GLU A 21 24.86 13.55 20.37
N GLU A 22 26.18 13.42 20.31
CA GLU A 22 26.97 12.29 20.86
C GLU A 22 26.85 12.19 22.38
N ILE A 23 26.52 11.02 22.95
CA ILE A 23 26.99 10.61 24.30
C ILE A 23 27.26 9.09 24.32
N ALA A 24 28.47 8.72 24.77
CA ALA A 24 28.99 7.37 24.89
C ALA A 24 28.62 6.67 26.21
N GLY A 25 28.49 5.32 26.22
CA GLY A 25 28.66 4.50 27.43
C GLY A 25 27.90 3.16 27.54
N ALA A 26 28.64 2.04 27.35
CA ALA A 26 28.63 0.72 28.02
C ALA A 26 27.37 -0.20 28.22
N GLU A 27 27.43 -1.35 27.52
CA GLU A 27 27.11 -2.78 27.81
C GLU A 27 25.85 -3.29 28.59
N SER A 28 25.06 -4.08 27.83
CA SER A 28 24.32 -5.36 28.06
C SER A 28 23.36 -5.58 29.24
N ASP A 29 22.09 -5.85 28.90
CA ASP A 29 21.33 -7.00 29.40
C ASP A 29 20.22 -7.36 28.37
N ASP A 30 20.10 -8.66 28.09
CA ASP A 30 19.25 -9.28 27.07
C ASP A 30 17.75 -9.06 27.31
N ASP A 31 17.12 -8.22 26.49
CA ASP A 31 15.70 -8.28 26.08
C ASP A 31 15.47 -7.29 24.92
N GLU A 32 16.22 -7.38 23.82
CA GLU A 32 15.89 -6.63 22.59
C GLU A 32 14.68 -7.26 21.89
N VAL A 33 13.49 -7.08 22.47
CA VAL A 33 12.26 -7.04 21.67
C VAL A 33 12.18 -5.64 21.07
N ASN A 34 13.07 -5.33 20.14
CA ASN A 34 12.88 -4.16 19.28
C ASN A 34 12.01 -4.56 18.09
N CYS A 35 10.72 -4.80 18.35
CA CYS A 35 9.72 -4.58 17.31
C CYS A 35 9.59 -3.06 17.18
N ASP A 36 10.51 -2.45 16.44
CA ASP A 36 10.32 -1.15 15.82
C ASP A 36 9.11 -1.29 14.86
N ASP A 37 7.91 -1.44 15.43
CA ASP A 37 6.63 -1.30 14.76
C ASP A 37 6.45 0.20 14.53
N ASP A 38 7.35 0.79 13.75
CA ASP A 38 7.22 2.15 13.25
C ASP A 38 5.87 2.23 12.53
N VAL A 39 4.91 2.89 13.15
CA VAL A 39 3.57 3.05 12.58
C VAL A 39 3.66 4.05 11.43
N LEU A 40 3.55 3.55 10.20
CA LEU A 40 3.46 4.39 9.02
C LEU A 40 2.06 5.01 8.92
N LEU A 41 2.01 6.35 8.92
CA LEU A 41 0.79 7.11 8.73
C LEU A 41 0.70 7.61 7.28
N GLY A 42 -0.42 7.31 6.64
CA GLY A 42 -0.75 7.78 5.30
C GLY A 42 -1.65 9.01 5.33
N PHE A 43 -1.30 10.04 4.55
CA PHE A 43 -2.13 11.23 4.36
C PHE A 43 -2.56 11.37 2.90
N VAL A 44 -3.81 11.79 2.71
CA VAL A 44 -4.41 12.06 1.39
C VAL A 44 -3.71 13.26 0.75
N ASP A 45 -3.05 13.04 -0.40
CA ASP A 45 -2.40 14.08 -1.20
C ASP A 45 -2.83 14.04 -2.67
N ARG A 46 -2.55 15.09 -3.45
CA ARG A 46 -2.83 15.15 -4.89
C ARG A 46 -2.11 14.00 -5.60
N PRO A 47 -2.73 13.43 -6.64
CA PRO A 47 -2.15 12.26 -7.29
C PRO A 47 -0.88 12.62 -8.04
N GLY A 48 0.16 11.79 -7.88
CA GLY A 48 1.37 11.84 -8.70
C GLY A 48 1.12 11.44 -10.16
N ARG A 49 2.18 11.46 -10.98
CA ARG A 49 2.06 11.32 -12.45
C ARG A 49 1.66 9.92 -12.94
N SER A 50 1.97 8.85 -12.21
CA SER A 50 1.50 7.49 -12.54
C SER A 50 1.07 6.73 -11.29
N LEU A 51 -0.10 6.08 -11.36
CA LEU A 51 -0.64 5.18 -10.33
C LEU A 51 -0.99 3.81 -10.92
N ASP A 52 -0.12 3.33 -11.81
CA ASP A 52 -0.15 1.97 -12.35
C ASP A 52 0.43 0.96 -11.32
N ARG A 53 0.33 -0.34 -11.63
CA ARG A 53 0.79 -1.41 -10.73
C ARG A 53 2.30 -1.39 -10.43
N PHE A 54 3.10 -0.84 -11.33
CA PHE A 54 4.55 -0.75 -11.23
C PHE A 54 5.00 0.38 -10.29
N SER A 55 4.10 1.30 -9.95
CA SER A 55 4.36 2.35 -8.96
C SER A 55 4.00 1.95 -7.51
N PHE A 56 3.46 0.74 -7.31
CA PHE A 56 2.96 0.24 -6.02
C PHE A 56 2.14 1.28 -5.23
N PRO A 57 1.04 1.80 -5.80
CA PRO A 57 0.39 2.98 -5.26
C PRO A 57 -0.43 2.68 -4.01
N SER A 58 -0.31 3.53 -3.00
CA SER A 58 -1.32 3.69 -1.96
C SER A 58 -2.24 4.85 -2.36
N LYS A 59 -3.52 4.57 -2.60
CA LYS A 59 -4.46 5.54 -3.17
C LYS A 59 -5.89 5.39 -2.70
N VAL A 60 -6.64 6.49 -2.71
CA VAL A 60 -8.11 6.51 -2.57
C VAL A 60 -8.73 6.77 -3.93
N GLY A 61 -9.74 6.01 -4.31
CA GLY A 61 -10.52 6.22 -5.53
C GLY A 61 -9.88 5.77 -6.84
N GLY A 62 -10.60 6.00 -7.94
CA GLY A 62 -10.21 5.58 -9.28
C GLY A 62 -10.38 4.07 -9.54
N ARG A 63 -9.48 3.51 -10.35
CA ARG A 63 -9.43 2.06 -10.65
C ARG A 63 -8.34 1.40 -9.81
N PRO A 64 -8.56 0.16 -9.31
CA PRO A 64 -7.51 -0.58 -8.62
C PRO A 64 -6.29 -0.78 -9.52
N ALA A 65 -5.09 -0.64 -8.96
CA ALA A 65 -3.85 -1.05 -9.60
C ALA A 65 -3.54 -2.48 -9.15
N TRP A 66 -3.96 -3.46 -9.94
CA TRP A 66 -3.83 -4.88 -9.57
C TRP A 66 -2.37 -5.28 -9.46
N LEU A 67 -1.95 -5.67 -8.25
CA LEU A 67 -0.60 -6.11 -7.97
C LEU A 67 -0.29 -7.43 -8.67
N ASP A 68 -1.19 -8.40 -8.58
CA ASP A 68 -1.19 -9.64 -9.36
C ASP A 68 -2.10 -9.45 -10.58
N PRO A 69 -1.55 -9.46 -11.82
CA PRO A 69 -2.35 -9.27 -13.03
C PRO A 69 -3.09 -10.54 -13.49
N VAL A 70 -2.82 -11.69 -12.88
CA VAL A 70 -3.39 -13.00 -13.25
C VAL A 70 -4.58 -13.35 -12.37
N HIS A 71 -4.41 -13.28 -11.05
CA HIS A 71 -5.45 -13.65 -10.08
C HIS A 71 -6.35 -12.47 -9.72
N LEU A 72 -7.15 -12.03 -10.70
CA LEU A 72 -8.10 -10.93 -10.53
C LEU A 72 -9.40 -11.41 -9.86
N PRO A 73 -10.04 -10.58 -9.01
CA PRO A 73 -11.32 -10.94 -8.41
C PRO A 73 -12.41 -11.04 -9.46
N VAL A 74 -13.24 -12.07 -9.34
CA VAL A 74 -14.42 -12.28 -10.17
C VAL A 74 -15.51 -11.34 -9.69
N VAL A 75 -15.98 -10.43 -10.55
CA VAL A 75 -16.88 -9.34 -10.15
C VAL A 75 -18.15 -9.84 -9.47
N ASP A 76 -18.77 -10.87 -10.04
CA ASP A 76 -20.09 -11.30 -9.58
C ASP A 76 -20.05 -12.13 -8.29
N SER A 77 -18.94 -12.82 -7.98
CA SER A 77 -18.78 -13.55 -6.71
C SER A 77 -18.05 -12.72 -5.65
N ASP A 78 -16.95 -12.09 -6.03
CA ASP A 78 -16.01 -11.49 -5.11
C ASP A 78 -16.35 -10.03 -4.84
N LEU A 79 -16.99 -9.33 -5.78
CA LEU A 79 -17.28 -7.89 -5.66
C LEU A 79 -18.79 -7.61 -5.56
N THR A 80 -19.54 -8.55 -4.98
CA THR A 80 -20.96 -8.41 -4.68
C THR A 80 -21.19 -8.13 -3.18
N CYS A 81 -22.03 -7.12 -2.91
CA CYS A 81 -22.39 -6.73 -1.55
C CYS A 81 -23.17 -7.84 -0.86
N GLY A 82 -22.75 -8.28 0.32
CA GLY A 82 -23.46 -9.33 1.04
C GLY A 82 -24.84 -8.89 1.56
N SER A 83 -25.08 -7.58 1.71
CA SER A 83 -26.35 -7.08 2.26
C SER A 83 -27.45 -6.87 1.24
N CYS A 84 -27.11 -6.44 0.02
CA CYS A 84 -28.10 -6.10 -1.01
C CYS A 84 -27.81 -6.72 -2.37
N GLU A 85 -26.76 -7.54 -2.49
CA GLU A 85 -26.39 -8.29 -3.70
C GLU A 85 -26.07 -7.42 -4.92
N HIS A 86 -25.87 -6.11 -4.72
CA HIS A 86 -25.39 -5.22 -5.77
C HIS A 86 -23.87 -5.18 -5.81
N ARG A 87 -23.33 -4.88 -7.00
CA ARG A 87 -21.90 -4.69 -7.21
C ARG A 87 -21.33 -3.62 -6.28
N MET A 88 -20.18 -3.93 -5.71
CA MET A 88 -19.39 -3.05 -4.87
C MET A 88 -18.52 -2.16 -5.75
N SER A 89 -18.11 -1.02 -5.20
CA SER A 89 -17.21 -0.07 -5.84
C SER A 89 -15.89 -0.04 -5.10
N PHE A 90 -14.80 0.09 -5.84
CA PHE A 90 -13.47 0.32 -5.27
C PHE A 90 -13.46 1.63 -4.47
N LEU A 91 -12.94 1.58 -3.25
CA LEU A 91 -12.80 2.74 -2.36
C LEU A 91 -11.32 3.18 -2.27
N LEU A 92 -10.43 2.27 -1.91
CA LEU A 92 -9.01 2.58 -1.73
C LEU A 92 -8.12 1.34 -1.86
N GLN A 93 -6.83 1.57 -2.07
CA GLN A 93 -5.76 0.59 -2.13
C GLN A 93 -4.60 1.08 -1.26
N ILE A 94 -4.00 0.18 -0.50
CA ILE A 94 -2.83 0.46 0.33
C ILE A 94 -1.76 -0.55 -0.04
N TYR A 95 -0.61 -0.05 -0.49
CA TYR A 95 0.61 -0.84 -0.56
C TYR A 95 1.28 -0.84 0.81
N ALA A 96 1.44 -2.03 1.39
CA ALA A 96 1.95 -2.23 2.74
C ALA A 96 2.89 -3.43 2.73
N PRO A 97 4.13 -3.31 2.24
CA PRO A 97 5.06 -4.43 2.14
C PRO A 97 5.32 -5.10 3.50
N LEU A 98 5.72 -6.38 3.48
CA LEU A 98 6.25 -7.09 4.64
C LEU A 98 7.64 -7.64 4.32
N ASP A 99 8.67 -6.86 4.65
CA ASP A 99 10.04 -7.17 4.27
C ASP A 99 10.54 -8.52 4.83
N HIS A 100 10.07 -8.90 6.01
CA HIS A 100 10.43 -10.13 6.70
C HIS A 100 9.57 -11.35 6.32
N HIS A 101 8.57 -11.18 5.47
CA HIS A 101 7.65 -12.26 5.10
C HIS A 101 7.84 -12.61 3.61
N PRO A 102 8.48 -13.76 3.28
CA PRO A 102 8.98 -14.05 1.94
C PRO A 102 7.88 -14.03 0.87
N ASP A 103 6.69 -14.55 1.19
CA ASP A 103 5.54 -14.60 0.27
C ASP A 103 4.70 -13.31 0.21
N ALA A 104 5.07 -12.31 1.00
CA ALA A 104 4.28 -11.10 1.22
C ALA A 104 5.10 -9.81 1.09
N PHE A 105 6.26 -9.91 0.44
CA PHE A 105 7.14 -8.77 0.21
C PHE A 105 6.38 -7.64 -0.48
N HIS A 106 5.73 -7.94 -1.60
CA HIS A 106 4.74 -7.04 -2.19
C HIS A 106 3.36 -7.40 -1.64
N ARG A 107 2.79 -6.55 -0.78
CA ARG A 107 1.45 -6.74 -0.23
C ARG A 107 0.59 -5.51 -0.48
N SER A 108 -0.56 -5.72 -1.11
CA SER A 108 -1.59 -4.70 -1.31
C SER A 108 -2.90 -5.10 -0.65
N ILE A 109 -3.53 -4.15 0.04
CA ILE A 109 -4.88 -4.28 0.59
C ILE A 109 -5.80 -3.37 -0.22
N LEU A 110 -6.84 -3.94 -0.80
CA LEU A 110 -7.83 -3.22 -1.60
C LEU A 110 -9.18 -3.26 -0.88
N LEU A 111 -9.81 -2.12 -0.71
CA LEU A 111 -11.10 -2.00 -0.05
C LEU A 111 -12.19 -1.65 -1.06
N PHE A 112 -13.27 -2.41 -1.03
CA PHE A 112 -14.47 -2.22 -1.81
C PHE A 112 -15.66 -1.96 -0.88
N ILE A 113 -16.58 -1.11 -1.33
CA ILE A 113 -17.78 -0.75 -0.57
C ILE A 113 -19.04 -0.80 -1.41
N CYS A 114 -20.17 -1.12 -0.78
CA CYS A 114 -21.47 -0.88 -1.38
C CYS A 114 -21.85 0.60 -1.25
N ARG A 115 -22.35 1.19 -2.34
CA ARG A 115 -22.70 2.62 -2.38
C ARG A 115 -24.16 2.93 -2.06
N ARG A 116 -24.99 1.91 -1.81
CA ARG A 116 -26.40 2.13 -1.46
C ARG A 116 -26.49 2.68 -0.04
N ALA A 117 -27.24 3.76 0.14
CA ALA A 117 -27.41 4.40 1.46
C ALA A 117 -27.94 3.43 2.53
N SER A 118 -28.83 2.51 2.14
CA SER A 118 -29.35 1.45 3.01
C SER A 118 -28.28 0.49 3.55
N CYS A 119 -27.12 0.41 2.90
CA CYS A 119 -26.02 -0.48 3.28
C CYS A 119 -24.92 0.23 4.08
N SER A 120 -25.02 1.55 4.31
CA SER A 120 -23.96 2.38 4.92
C SER A 120 -23.46 1.90 6.29
N ARG A 121 -24.32 1.23 7.06
CA ARG A 121 -23.98 0.67 8.39
C ARG A 121 -23.88 -0.85 8.42
N ALA A 122 -24.04 -1.52 7.28
CA ALA A 122 -24.03 -2.97 7.23
C ALA A 122 -22.58 -3.47 7.12
N SER A 123 -22.17 -4.36 8.01
CA SER A 123 -20.81 -4.94 8.00
C SER A 123 -20.50 -5.65 6.68
N ARG A 124 -21.48 -6.32 6.09
CA ARG A 124 -21.39 -7.04 4.79
C ARG A 124 -21.40 -6.11 3.57
N ALA A 125 -21.43 -4.79 3.77
CA ALA A 125 -21.31 -3.78 2.72
C ALA A 125 -19.87 -3.40 2.42
N PHE A 126 -18.90 -3.95 3.14
CA PHE A 126 -17.47 -3.70 2.97
C PHE A 126 -16.75 -5.00 2.62
N ARG A 127 -15.72 -4.91 1.80
CA ARG A 127 -14.88 -6.06 1.46
C ARG A 127 -13.45 -5.64 1.27
N ALA A 128 -12.55 -6.26 2.04
CA ALA A 128 -11.12 -6.14 1.84
C ALA A 128 -10.62 -7.35 1.04
N LEU A 129 -9.84 -7.08 0.00
CA LEU A 129 -9.06 -8.08 -0.72
C LEU A 129 -7.59 -7.88 -0.40
N ARG A 130 -6.90 -8.98 -0.14
CA ARG A 130 -5.46 -9.00 0.12
C ARG A 130 -4.78 -9.67 -1.07
N VAL A 131 -3.81 -8.98 -1.65
CA VAL A 131 -2.98 -9.50 -2.75
C VAL A 131 -1.53 -9.46 -2.29
N GLN A 132 -0.84 -10.59 -2.41
CA GLN A 132 0.51 -10.78 -1.90
C GLN A 132 1.34 -11.51 -2.93
N LEU A 133 2.56 -11.04 -3.15
CA LEU A 133 3.56 -11.68 -4.00
C LEU A 133 4.90 -11.69 -3.28
N ALA A 134 5.67 -12.74 -3.54
CA ALA A 134 7.04 -12.84 -3.08
C ALA A 134 7.94 -11.77 -3.73
N ARG A 135 9.10 -11.51 -3.11
CA ARG A 135 10.08 -10.53 -3.64
C ARG A 135 10.53 -10.90 -5.05
N ALA A 136 10.96 -12.14 -5.24
CA ALA A 136 11.22 -12.71 -6.55
C ALA A 136 9.91 -13.28 -7.11
N ASN A 137 9.41 -12.68 -8.18
CA ASN A 137 8.23 -13.17 -8.90
C ASN A 137 8.33 -12.83 -10.39
N GLU A 138 7.44 -13.41 -11.18
CA GLU A 138 7.43 -13.25 -12.65
C GLU A 138 7.07 -11.83 -13.14
N PHE A 139 6.48 -10.99 -12.27
CA PHE A 139 5.94 -9.68 -12.63
C PHE A 139 6.83 -8.50 -12.22
N TYR A 140 7.56 -8.66 -11.12
CA TYR A 140 8.43 -7.64 -10.52
C TYR A 140 9.79 -8.28 -10.22
N PRO A 141 10.84 -7.98 -11.02
CA PRO A 141 12.18 -8.53 -10.79
C PRO A 141 12.78 -8.00 -9.47
N GLU A 142 13.71 -8.73 -8.86
CA GLU A 142 14.24 -8.41 -7.52
C GLU A 142 14.79 -6.97 -7.37
N ASN A 143 15.37 -6.42 -8.44
CA ASN A 143 15.92 -5.06 -8.45
C ASN A 143 14.92 -3.98 -8.90
N PHE A 144 13.65 -4.32 -9.03
CA PHE A 144 12.62 -3.42 -9.51
C PHE A 144 12.49 -2.15 -8.64
N ASP A 145 12.60 -2.29 -7.32
CA ASP A 145 12.56 -1.16 -6.38
C ASP A 145 13.79 -0.25 -6.46
N ALA A 146 14.96 -0.81 -6.75
CA ALA A 146 16.19 -0.03 -6.96
C ALA A 146 16.12 0.73 -8.29
N LEU A 147 15.57 0.11 -9.34
CA LEU A 147 15.37 0.71 -10.65
C LEU A 147 14.29 1.80 -10.65
N SER A 148 13.25 1.67 -9.82
CA SER A 148 12.19 2.68 -9.69
C SER A 148 12.64 3.91 -8.90
N LYS A 149 13.50 3.73 -7.89
CA LYS A 149 14.07 4.82 -7.07
C LYS A 149 15.23 5.56 -7.75
N GLY A 150 15.92 4.94 -8.71
CA GLY A 150 17.07 5.53 -9.42
C GLY A 150 16.73 6.61 -10.46
N LYS A 151 15.46 6.92 -10.71
CA LYS A 151 15.03 7.88 -11.75
C LYS A 151 14.95 9.35 -11.31
N SER A 152 15.43 9.70 -10.11
CA SER A 152 15.41 11.08 -9.59
C SER A 152 16.73 11.86 -9.71
N ARG A 153 17.82 11.26 -10.21
CA ARG A 153 19.03 12.01 -10.60
C ARG A 153 19.07 12.17 -12.11
N VAL A 154 18.48 13.27 -12.59
CA VAL A 154 19.06 13.96 -13.74
C VAL A 154 20.42 14.45 -13.27
N ASP A 155 21.48 13.78 -13.70
CA ASP A 155 22.83 14.30 -13.54
C ASP A 155 22.95 15.55 -14.43
N ASP A 156 22.99 16.71 -13.79
CA ASP A 156 23.72 17.87 -14.31
C ASP A 156 25.16 17.43 -14.55
N PHE A 157 25.55 17.17 -15.80
CA PHE A 157 26.94 17.33 -16.26
C PHE A 157 26.98 17.44 -17.80
N ALA A 158 27.44 18.63 -18.23
CA ALA A 158 27.91 19.06 -19.56
C ALA A 158 26.86 19.36 -20.64
#